data_AF-A0A497AA09-F1
#
_entry.id   AF-A0A497AA09-F1
#
_cell.length_a   1.000
_cell.length_b   1.000
_cell.length_c   1.000
_cell.angle_alpha   90.00
_cell.angle_beta   90.00
_cell.angle_gamma   90.00
#
_symmetry.space_group_name_H-M   'P 1'
#
loop_
_entity.id
_entity.type
_entity.pdbx_description
1 polymer ?
#
loop_
_entity_poly.entity_id
_entity_poly.type
_entity_poly.pdbx_seq_one_letter_code
_entity_poly.pdbx_strand_id
1 'polypeptide(L)'
;MAADEHSGFDCFEHFLQTTEIDLDLFLPDLFAQVLCEFYLNPRYLRGSDFLMRFSQGRWAEDILVRTINATDDFHAVPYGPSSVAPSDPYEMELYFERLNKASTVGKRPDLLILSRDDYKDIHPRLEEIGLADMPFIPEADLAFLHSRAIIAVEVENSLWIAREMPDYGKGVALTDLITRSRRFRKPERMAQWKTWTKNVRRFCSQSEARKRLKGFLETAKVPTVIIKQEDLGPLTDWETNYNIPIFIFHVFYDEAYYISLQDARELIESGVILPIEQTFYAPGGPTTRKYIYKIWYTLARPLGTMTCEPEMQAKFVKDKNGHILPYVHFSGGQMDLSAEILAELRSRLR
;
A
#
# COMPACT_ATOMS: atom_id res chain seq x y z
N MET A 1 11.46 -42.34 -37.35
CA MET A 1 11.11 -42.97 -36.07
C MET A 1 11.34 -41.93 -34.99
N ALA A 2 10.26 -41.25 -34.62
CA ALA A 2 10.28 -40.16 -33.66
C ALA A 2 10.37 -40.73 -32.24
N ALA A 3 11.25 -40.15 -31.43
CA ALA A 3 11.26 -40.33 -29.99
C ALA A 3 10.26 -39.34 -29.40
N ASP A 4 9.33 -39.88 -28.64
CA ASP A 4 8.25 -39.18 -27.97
C ASP A 4 8.79 -38.65 -26.63
N GLU A 5 9.06 -37.34 -26.53
CA GLU A 5 9.41 -36.69 -25.27
C GLU A 5 8.12 -36.41 -24.49
N HIS A 6 7.86 -37.24 -23.48
CA HIS A 6 6.80 -37.02 -22.49
C HIS A 6 6.99 -35.68 -21.78
N SER A 7 6.17 -34.69 -22.14
CA SER A 7 5.99 -33.46 -21.38
C SER A 7 5.23 -33.79 -20.09
N GLY A 8 5.99 -34.01 -19.02
CA GLY A 8 5.46 -34.23 -17.68
C GLY A 8 4.83 -32.96 -17.10
N PHE A 9 3.53 -32.78 -17.36
CA PHE A 9 2.61 -32.30 -16.34
C PHE A 9 1.90 -33.53 -15.79
N ASP A 10 2.04 -33.78 -14.49
CA ASP A 10 1.36 -34.85 -13.78
C ASP A 10 -0.17 -34.67 -13.93
N CYS A 11 -0.94 -35.75 -14.08
CA CYS A 11 -2.40 -35.69 -14.26
C CYS A 11 -3.09 -34.90 -13.13
N PHE A 12 -2.45 -34.83 -11.96
CA PHE A 12 -2.87 -34.04 -10.81
C PHE A 12 -2.76 -32.52 -11.05
N GLU A 13 -1.70 -32.05 -11.70
CA GLU A 13 -1.52 -30.62 -12.01
C GLU A 13 -2.53 -30.13 -13.06
N HIS A 14 -2.91 -31.02 -14.01
CA HIS A 14 -3.98 -30.70 -14.97
C HIS A 14 -5.37 -30.71 -14.30
N PHE A 15 -5.61 -31.63 -13.36
CA PHE A 15 -6.83 -31.66 -12.53
C PHE A 15 -7.00 -30.40 -11.67
N LEU A 16 -5.90 -29.79 -11.19
CA LEU A 16 -5.90 -28.52 -10.45
C LEU A 16 -6.10 -27.26 -11.33
N GLN A 17 -6.23 -27.43 -12.65
CA GLN A 17 -6.50 -26.35 -13.61
C GLN A 17 -7.94 -26.35 -14.12
N THR A 18 -8.70 -27.42 -13.87
CA THR A 18 -10.09 -27.55 -14.29
C THR A 18 -10.98 -26.61 -13.49
N THR A 19 -11.71 -25.71 -14.16
CA THR A 19 -12.64 -24.78 -13.51
C THR A 19 -13.97 -25.46 -13.19
N GLU A 20 -14.77 -24.86 -12.30
CA GLU A 20 -16.12 -25.34 -11.97
C GLU A 20 -17.01 -25.46 -13.23
N ILE A 21 -16.82 -24.56 -14.21
CA ILE A 21 -17.51 -24.56 -15.50
C ILE A 21 -17.07 -25.73 -16.40
N ASP A 22 -15.79 -26.10 -16.35
CA ASP A 22 -15.29 -27.27 -17.10
C ASP A 22 -15.81 -28.58 -16.49
N LEU A 23 -15.93 -28.65 -15.16
CA LEU A 23 -16.47 -29.83 -14.45
C LEU A 23 -17.95 -30.09 -14.78
N ASP A 24 -18.75 -29.03 -14.94
CA ASP A 24 -20.17 -29.11 -15.38
C ASP A 24 -20.31 -29.66 -16.80
N LEU A 25 -19.33 -29.40 -17.68
CA LEU A 25 -19.35 -29.85 -19.07
C LEU A 25 -18.98 -31.33 -19.23
N PHE A 26 -18.10 -31.84 -18.36
CA PHE A 26 -17.55 -33.20 -18.48
C PHE A 26 -18.29 -34.26 -17.66
N LEU A 27 -19.01 -33.90 -16.59
CA LEU A 27 -19.67 -34.86 -15.69
C LEU A 27 -21.08 -34.41 -15.22
N PRO A 28 -22.02 -34.18 -16.15
CA PRO A 28 -23.31 -33.57 -15.84
C PRO A 28 -24.19 -34.41 -14.88
N ASP A 29 -24.02 -35.72 -14.81
CA ASP A 29 -24.91 -36.62 -14.03
C ASP A 29 -24.33 -37.12 -12.69
N LEU A 30 -23.10 -36.73 -12.32
CA LEU A 30 -22.49 -37.15 -11.04
C LEU A 30 -22.63 -36.12 -9.90
N PHE A 31 -23.10 -34.90 -10.19
CA PHE A 31 -23.15 -33.77 -9.24
C PHE A 31 -24.54 -33.48 -8.67
N ALA A 32 -25.52 -34.37 -8.86
CA ALA A 32 -26.87 -34.20 -8.30
C ALA A 32 -26.98 -34.56 -6.79
N GLN A 33 -25.89 -35.02 -6.15
CA GLN A 33 -25.89 -35.30 -4.71
C GLN A 33 -24.59 -34.81 -4.07
N VAL A 34 -24.77 -33.87 -3.15
CA VAL A 34 -23.73 -33.32 -2.27
C VAL A 34 -22.69 -32.51 -3.04
N LEU A 35 -23.04 -31.25 -3.32
CA LEU A 35 -22.05 -30.19 -3.42
C LEU A 35 -21.05 -30.40 -2.27
N CYS A 36 -19.80 -30.64 -2.61
CA CYS A 36 -18.68 -30.48 -1.71
C CYS A 36 -18.76 -29.05 -1.17
N GLU A 37 -19.48 -28.87 -0.07
CA GLU A 37 -19.52 -27.63 0.68
C GLU A 37 -18.08 -27.37 1.14
N PHE A 38 -17.45 -26.45 0.43
CA PHE A 38 -16.17 -25.85 0.73
C PHE A 38 -14.92 -26.67 0.32
N TYR A 39 -14.36 -26.37 -0.84
CA TYR A 39 -12.93 -26.57 -1.04
C TYR A 39 -12.26 -25.26 -0.59
N LEU A 40 -11.52 -25.28 0.52
CA LEU A 40 -10.56 -24.22 0.81
C LEU A 40 -9.54 -24.28 -0.31
N ASN A 41 -9.63 -23.38 -1.28
CA ASN A 41 -8.67 -23.30 -2.34
C ASN A 41 -7.32 -22.90 -1.71
N PRO A 42 -6.30 -23.77 -1.68
CA PRO A 42 -5.02 -23.46 -1.04
C PRO A 42 -4.29 -22.32 -1.75
N ARG A 43 -4.72 -21.93 -2.96
CA ARG A 43 -4.20 -20.75 -3.67
C ARG A 43 -4.64 -19.42 -3.03
N TYR A 44 -5.69 -19.40 -2.20
CA TYR A 44 -6.25 -18.18 -1.59
C TYR A 44 -6.17 -18.08 -0.07
N LEU A 45 -5.75 -19.13 0.65
CA LEU A 45 -5.06 -18.94 1.93
C LEU A 45 -3.70 -18.31 1.64
N ARG A 46 -3.71 -17.02 1.28
CA ARG A 46 -2.55 -16.17 1.49
C ARG A 46 -2.24 -16.37 2.98
N GLY A 47 -1.14 -17.06 3.29
CA GLY A 47 -0.94 -17.70 4.61
C GLY A 47 -0.92 -16.72 5.79
N SER A 48 -0.49 -17.20 6.96
CA SER A 48 -0.38 -16.38 8.19
C SER A 48 0.28 -15.02 7.96
N ASP A 49 1.30 -14.97 7.09
CA ASP A 49 2.00 -13.77 6.67
C ASP A 49 1.10 -12.73 5.95
N PHE A 50 0.14 -13.16 5.14
CA PHE A 50 -0.82 -12.24 4.55
C PHE A 50 -1.81 -11.71 5.56
N LEU A 51 -2.41 -12.58 6.40
CA LEU A 51 -3.35 -12.12 7.43
C LEU A 51 -2.70 -11.10 8.36
N MET A 52 -1.44 -11.34 8.71
CA MET A 52 -0.61 -10.40 9.47
C MET A 52 -0.41 -9.08 8.70
N ARG A 53 0.06 -9.12 7.44
CA ARG A 53 0.28 -7.90 6.63
C ARG A 53 -1.00 -7.11 6.37
N PHE A 54 -2.10 -7.82 6.14
CA PHE A 54 -3.42 -7.22 5.98
C PHE A 54 -3.86 -6.56 7.29
N SER A 55 -3.77 -7.27 8.43
CA SER A 55 -4.08 -6.69 9.74
C SER A 55 -3.25 -5.44 10.03
N GLN A 56 -1.98 -5.45 9.63
CA GLN A 56 -1.09 -4.30 9.78
C GLN A 56 -1.53 -3.11 8.90
N GLY A 57 -1.86 -3.35 7.63
CA GLY A 57 -2.37 -2.32 6.72
C GLY A 57 -3.67 -1.71 7.23
N ARG A 58 -4.63 -2.55 7.62
CA ARG A 58 -5.90 -2.10 8.21
C ARG A 58 -5.71 -1.29 9.47
N TRP A 59 -4.79 -1.68 10.33
CA TRP A 59 -4.46 -0.92 11.53
C TRP A 59 -3.90 0.47 11.19
N ALA A 60 -3.00 0.57 10.20
CA ALA A 60 -2.45 1.85 9.76
C ALA A 60 -3.53 2.78 9.19
N GLU A 61 -4.50 2.25 8.44
CA GLU A 61 -5.65 3.02 7.97
C GLU A 61 -6.57 3.44 9.12
N ASP A 62 -6.89 2.52 10.04
CA ASP A 62 -7.75 2.79 11.20
C ASP A 62 -7.18 3.89 12.09
N ILE A 63 -5.89 3.84 12.42
CA ILE A 63 -5.27 4.87 13.26
C ILE A 63 -5.27 6.24 12.57
N LEU A 64 -5.07 6.30 11.25
CA LEU A 64 -5.17 7.53 10.48
C LEU A 64 -6.60 8.08 10.48
N VAL A 65 -7.60 7.24 10.22
CA VAL A 65 -9.01 7.63 10.24
C VAL A 65 -9.41 8.15 11.62
N ARG A 66 -9.13 7.41 12.69
CA ARG A 66 -9.43 7.84 14.07
C ARG A 66 -8.75 9.17 14.41
N THR A 67 -7.49 9.31 14.04
CA THR A 67 -6.71 10.50 14.35
C THR A 67 -7.22 11.73 13.60
N ILE A 68 -7.48 11.62 12.30
CA ILE A 68 -8.00 12.73 11.49
C ILE A 68 -9.41 13.11 11.95
N ASN A 69 -10.26 12.11 12.24
CA ASN A 69 -11.64 12.34 12.68
C ASN A 69 -11.74 12.93 14.09
N ALA A 70 -10.68 12.83 14.89
CA ALA A 70 -10.57 13.49 16.19
C ALA A 70 -10.25 14.99 16.08
N THR A 71 -9.83 15.48 14.91
CA THR A 71 -9.59 16.91 14.67
C THR A 71 -10.90 17.67 14.45
N ASP A 72 -10.96 18.95 14.82
CA ASP A 72 -12.18 19.75 14.60
C ASP A 72 -12.43 20.09 13.12
N ASP A 73 -11.38 20.10 12.30
CA ASP A 73 -11.43 20.64 10.93
C ASP A 73 -11.73 19.59 9.86
N PHE A 74 -11.38 18.33 10.10
CA PHE A 74 -11.30 17.32 9.03
C PHE A 74 -12.07 16.03 9.35
N HIS A 75 -12.38 15.29 8.29
CA HIS A 75 -12.90 13.94 8.35
C HIS A 75 -12.27 13.07 7.25
N ALA A 76 -11.85 11.86 7.60
CA ALA A 76 -11.33 10.83 6.71
C ALA A 76 -12.42 9.80 6.38
N VAL A 77 -12.63 9.57 5.09
CA VAL A 77 -13.60 8.60 4.56
C VAL A 77 -12.85 7.44 3.91
N PRO A 78 -13.07 6.19 4.37
CA PRO A 78 -12.60 5.00 3.67
C PRO A 78 -13.09 4.97 2.22
N TYR A 79 -12.17 4.79 1.28
CA TYR A 79 -12.43 4.91 -0.15
C TYR A 79 -11.98 3.69 -0.95
N GLY A 80 -10.78 3.20 -0.65
CA GLY A 80 -10.19 2.05 -1.31
C GLY A 80 -10.80 0.72 -0.86
N PRO A 81 -10.60 -0.34 -1.64
CA PRO A 81 -11.13 -1.66 -1.32
C PRO A 81 -10.53 -2.27 -0.05
N SER A 82 -9.25 -2.01 0.24
CA SER A 82 -8.62 -2.38 1.51
C SER A 82 -9.35 -1.77 2.70
N SER A 83 -9.87 -0.56 2.53
CA SER A 83 -10.30 0.30 3.62
C SER A 83 -11.58 -0.10 4.32
N VAL A 84 -12.34 -0.99 3.69
CA VAL A 84 -13.63 -1.48 4.21
C VAL A 84 -13.73 -3.01 4.16
N ALA A 85 -12.63 -3.68 3.80
CA ALA A 85 -12.56 -5.13 3.78
C ALA A 85 -12.85 -5.70 5.19
N PRO A 86 -13.65 -6.79 5.28
CA PRO A 86 -13.98 -7.43 6.55
C PRO A 86 -12.75 -7.88 7.34
N SER A 87 -12.89 -7.92 8.66
CA SER A 87 -11.82 -8.41 9.56
C SER A 87 -11.85 -9.93 9.71
N ASP A 88 -13.02 -10.55 9.53
CA ASP A 88 -13.13 -12.01 9.50
C ASP A 88 -12.47 -12.55 8.22
N PRO A 89 -11.52 -13.49 8.32
CA PRO A 89 -10.79 -13.98 7.15
C PRO A 89 -11.65 -14.68 6.09
N TYR A 90 -12.76 -15.32 6.48
CA TYR A 90 -13.67 -15.96 5.53
C TYR A 90 -14.47 -14.90 4.77
N GLU A 91 -15.03 -13.91 5.48
CA GLU A 91 -15.72 -12.78 4.84
C GLU A 91 -14.79 -11.97 3.93
N MET A 92 -13.52 -11.82 4.33
CA MET A 92 -12.49 -11.14 3.55
C MET A 92 -12.20 -11.85 2.22
N GLU A 93 -12.15 -13.18 2.22
CA GLU A 93 -11.95 -13.98 1.00
C GLU A 93 -13.10 -13.74 0.01
N LEU A 94 -14.35 -13.89 0.48
CA LEU A 94 -15.55 -13.61 -0.32
C LEU A 94 -15.57 -12.17 -0.85
N TYR A 95 -15.16 -11.22 -0.02
CA TYR A 95 -15.05 -9.82 -0.40
C TYR A 95 -14.06 -9.60 -1.56
N PHE A 96 -12.86 -10.18 -1.50
CA PHE A 96 -11.88 -10.06 -2.57
C PHE A 96 -12.27 -10.82 -3.84
N GLU A 97 -12.99 -11.94 -3.71
CA GLU A 97 -13.58 -12.61 -4.88
C GLU A 97 -14.63 -11.74 -5.57
N ARG A 98 -15.52 -11.09 -4.80
CA ARG A 98 -16.49 -10.12 -5.32
C ARG A 98 -15.78 -8.97 -6.01
N LEU A 99 -14.70 -8.44 -5.42
CA LEU A 99 -13.90 -7.37 -5.99
C LEU A 99 -13.24 -7.79 -7.31
N ASN A 100 -12.64 -8.99 -7.36
CA ASN A 100 -12.02 -9.53 -8.57
C ASN A 100 -13.03 -9.71 -9.71
N LYS A 101 -14.27 -10.13 -9.40
CA LYS A 101 -15.36 -10.25 -10.40
C LYS A 101 -15.88 -8.89 -10.86
N ALA A 102 -15.87 -7.90 -9.96
CA ALA A 102 -16.26 -6.52 -10.24
C ALA A 102 -15.17 -5.69 -10.95
N SER A 103 -14.04 -6.30 -11.35
CA SER A 103 -12.81 -5.64 -11.89
C SER A 103 -13.00 -4.91 -13.23
N THR A 104 -13.85 -3.89 -13.24
CA THR A 104 -13.88 -2.78 -14.20
C THR A 104 -13.42 -1.46 -13.57
N VAL A 105 -13.15 -1.45 -12.26
CA VAL A 105 -12.77 -0.24 -11.52
C VAL A 105 -11.25 -0.16 -11.41
N GLY A 106 -10.66 0.94 -11.91
CA GLY A 106 -9.22 1.22 -11.80
C GLY A 106 -8.73 1.37 -10.35
N LYS A 107 -7.43 1.54 -10.15
CA LYS A 107 -6.86 1.74 -8.80
C LYS A 107 -7.48 2.96 -8.13
N ARG A 108 -7.84 2.81 -6.85
CA ARG A 108 -8.32 3.87 -5.96
C ARG A 108 -7.33 4.08 -4.81
N PRO A 109 -7.12 5.32 -4.36
CA PRO A 109 -6.48 5.59 -3.07
C PRO A 109 -7.28 4.95 -1.92
N ASP A 110 -6.65 4.76 -0.76
CA ASP A 110 -7.29 4.15 0.40
C ASP A 110 -8.29 5.09 1.08
N LEU A 111 -7.94 6.37 1.26
CA LEU A 111 -8.80 7.33 1.98
C LEU A 111 -9.03 8.61 1.17
N LEU A 112 -10.16 9.28 1.44
CA LEU A 112 -10.41 10.67 1.05
C LEU A 112 -10.52 11.53 2.31
N ILE A 113 -9.85 12.68 2.32
CA ILE A 113 -9.91 13.63 3.43
C ILE A 113 -10.76 14.82 3.01
N LEU A 114 -11.74 15.16 3.82
CA LEU A 114 -12.69 16.24 3.62
C LEU A 114 -12.62 17.25 4.77
N SER A 115 -13.15 18.45 4.53
CA SER A 115 -13.49 19.34 5.64
C SER A 115 -14.65 18.74 6.43
N ARG A 116 -14.74 19.06 7.72
CA ARG A 116 -15.82 18.57 8.58
C ARG A 116 -17.20 19.04 8.10
N ASP A 117 -17.29 20.22 7.52
CA ASP A 117 -18.57 20.74 7.00
C ASP A 117 -18.96 20.09 5.67
N ASP A 118 -18.00 19.90 4.75
CA ASP A 118 -18.26 19.14 3.53
C ASP A 118 -18.66 17.69 3.82
N TYR A 119 -18.05 17.07 4.83
CA TYR A 119 -18.44 15.73 5.27
C TYR A 119 -19.88 15.70 5.78
N LYS A 120 -20.29 16.65 6.64
CA LYS A 120 -21.68 16.73 7.13
C LYS A 120 -22.70 16.82 6.00
N ASP A 121 -22.39 17.58 4.95
CA ASP A 121 -23.26 17.74 3.79
C ASP A 121 -23.49 16.42 3.04
N ILE A 122 -22.45 15.59 2.92
CA ILE A 122 -22.52 14.34 2.13
C ILE A 122 -22.79 13.10 2.98
N HIS A 123 -22.69 13.20 4.30
CA HIS A 123 -22.80 12.09 5.22
C HIS A 123 -24.10 11.27 5.05
N PRO A 124 -25.30 11.87 4.91
CA PRO A 124 -26.52 11.08 4.71
C PRO A 124 -26.44 10.17 3.48
N ARG A 125 -25.87 10.67 2.38
CA ARG A 125 -25.69 9.89 1.15
C ARG A 125 -24.63 8.79 1.32
N LEU A 126 -23.59 9.03 2.12
CA LEU A 126 -22.62 7.99 2.46
C LEU A 126 -23.25 6.88 3.31
N GLU A 127 -24.16 7.21 4.23
CA GLU A 127 -24.90 6.21 5.01
C GLU A 127 -25.83 5.37 4.14
N GLU A 128 -26.53 5.99 3.20
CA GLU A 128 -27.41 5.29 2.24
C GLU A 128 -26.65 4.28 1.38
N ILE A 129 -25.42 4.63 0.95
CA ILE A 129 -24.55 3.74 0.18
C ILE A 129 -24.00 2.62 1.07
N GLY A 130 -23.60 2.95 2.30
CA GLY A 130 -22.88 2.07 3.19
C GLY A 130 -21.39 1.97 2.83
N LEU A 131 -20.51 2.24 3.80
CA LEU A 131 -19.07 2.22 3.57
C LEU A 131 -18.56 0.87 3.03
N ALA A 132 -19.13 -0.24 3.48
CA ALA A 132 -18.75 -1.58 3.02
C ALA A 132 -18.98 -1.80 1.51
N ASP A 133 -19.94 -1.10 0.92
CA ASP A 133 -20.23 -1.19 -0.50
C ASP A 133 -19.47 -0.17 -1.35
N MET A 134 -18.80 0.80 -0.71
CA MET A 134 -18.05 1.89 -1.36
C MET A 134 -17.14 1.43 -2.51
N PRO A 135 -16.36 0.34 -2.38
CA PRO A 135 -15.45 -0.13 -3.42
C PRO A 135 -16.15 -0.74 -4.64
N PHE A 136 -17.43 -1.08 -4.51
CA PHE A 136 -18.25 -1.65 -5.60
C PHE A 136 -19.11 -0.60 -6.31
N ILE A 137 -19.17 0.63 -5.80
CA ILE A 137 -19.90 1.72 -6.45
C ILE A 137 -19.09 2.23 -7.65
N PRO A 138 -19.70 2.38 -8.85
CA PRO A 138 -19.05 2.98 -10.00
C PRO A 138 -18.53 4.38 -9.69
N GLU A 139 -17.32 4.67 -10.16
CA GLU A 139 -16.61 5.93 -9.90
C GLU A 139 -17.42 7.18 -10.31
N ALA A 140 -18.20 7.09 -11.39
CA ALA A 140 -19.04 8.18 -11.87
C ALA A 140 -20.14 8.58 -10.87
N ASP A 141 -20.61 7.64 -10.05
CA ASP A 141 -21.64 7.88 -9.04
C ASP A 141 -21.08 8.54 -7.77
N LEU A 142 -19.75 8.66 -7.68
CA LEU A 142 -19.00 9.19 -6.54
C LEU A 142 -18.56 10.65 -6.73
N ALA A 143 -19.03 11.32 -7.79
CA ALA A 143 -18.73 12.73 -8.05
C ALA A 143 -19.08 13.66 -6.86
N PHE A 144 -20.12 13.31 -6.09
CA PHE A 144 -20.49 14.07 -4.88
C PHE A 144 -19.42 14.01 -3.78
N LEU A 145 -18.65 12.92 -3.72
CA LEU A 145 -17.56 12.72 -2.78
C LEU A 145 -16.27 13.37 -3.32
N HIS A 146 -15.94 13.14 -4.60
CA HIS A 146 -14.75 13.71 -5.23
C HIS A 146 -14.75 15.24 -5.23
N SER A 147 -15.88 15.87 -5.51
CA SER A 147 -16.01 17.33 -5.56
C SER A 147 -15.72 18.04 -4.22
N ARG A 148 -15.76 17.28 -3.12
CA ARG A 148 -15.62 17.73 -1.73
C ARG A 148 -14.30 17.29 -1.07
N ALA A 149 -13.60 16.32 -1.66
CA ALA A 149 -12.31 15.86 -1.13
C ALA A 149 -11.22 16.93 -1.31
N ILE A 150 -10.45 17.15 -0.24
CA ILE A 150 -9.31 18.08 -0.20
C ILE A 150 -8.05 17.39 -0.71
N ILE A 151 -7.83 16.16 -0.23
CA ILE A 151 -6.77 15.26 -0.66
C ILE A 151 -7.29 13.82 -0.71
N ALA A 152 -6.60 12.98 -1.46
CA ALA A 152 -6.71 11.53 -1.37
C ALA A 152 -5.43 10.97 -0.74
N VAL A 153 -5.52 9.80 -0.10
CA VAL A 153 -4.41 9.21 0.63
C VAL A 153 -4.23 7.74 0.24
N GLU A 154 -3.03 7.38 -0.19
CA GLU A 154 -2.56 5.99 -0.23
C GLU A 154 -1.84 5.71 1.09
N VAL A 155 -2.26 4.67 1.81
CA VAL A 155 -1.72 4.31 3.12
C VAL A 155 -0.74 3.16 2.98
N GLU A 156 0.48 3.40 3.42
CA GLU A 156 1.55 2.40 3.52
C GLU A 156 1.98 2.25 4.98
N ASN A 157 2.63 1.13 5.30
CA ASN A 157 2.95 0.80 6.68
C ASN A 157 4.28 0.04 6.82
N SER A 158 4.82 0.06 8.04
CA SER A 158 6.10 -0.55 8.40
C SER A 158 6.12 -1.03 9.85
N LEU A 159 6.71 -2.21 10.09
CA LEU A 159 6.90 -2.79 11.44
C LEU A 159 8.12 -2.23 12.18
N TRP A 160 8.75 -1.17 11.65
CA TRP A 160 9.92 -0.58 12.27
C TRP A 160 9.51 0.46 13.31
N ILE A 161 10.20 0.47 14.44
CA ILE A 161 10.29 1.65 15.30
C ILE A 161 11.26 2.60 14.61
N ALA A 162 10.73 3.66 14.00
CA ALA A 162 11.43 4.59 13.14
C ALA A 162 12.62 5.23 13.85
N ARG A 163 12.43 5.72 15.08
CA ARG A 163 13.50 6.39 15.86
C ARG A 163 14.63 5.45 16.29
N GLU A 164 14.36 4.14 16.36
CA GLU A 164 15.35 3.12 16.72
C GLU A 164 16.11 2.55 15.51
N MET A 165 15.72 2.95 14.29
CA MET A 165 16.44 2.49 13.10
C MET A 165 17.90 2.97 13.14
N PRO A 166 18.89 2.11 12.83
CA PRO A 166 20.31 2.38 13.08
C PRO A 166 20.86 3.69 12.52
N ASP A 167 20.32 4.18 11.40
CA ASP A 167 20.77 5.39 10.74
C ASP A 167 19.80 6.57 10.89
N TYR A 168 18.79 6.47 11.75
CA TYR A 168 17.86 7.55 12.06
C TYR A 168 18.61 8.81 12.52
N GLY A 169 18.23 9.97 11.99
CA GLY A 169 18.85 11.26 12.30
C GLY A 169 20.24 11.48 11.68
N LYS A 170 20.85 10.48 11.03
CA LYS A 170 22.22 10.56 10.48
C LYS A 170 22.30 11.06 9.04
N GLY A 171 21.21 11.61 8.51
CA GLY A 171 21.13 12.11 7.15
C GLY A 171 22.08 13.28 6.91
N VAL A 172 22.68 13.34 5.72
CA VAL A 172 23.56 14.43 5.31
C VAL A 172 23.02 15.11 4.06
N ALA A 173 23.40 16.36 3.83
CA ALA A 173 22.97 17.09 2.63
C ALA A 173 23.27 16.28 1.36
N LEU A 174 22.34 16.25 0.41
CA LEU A 174 22.51 15.52 -0.85
C LEU A 174 23.77 15.97 -1.60
N THR A 175 24.13 17.26 -1.51
CA THR A 175 25.35 17.83 -2.09
C THR A 175 26.62 17.26 -1.47
N ASP A 176 26.61 16.95 -0.18
CA ASP A 176 27.75 16.35 0.52
C ASP A 176 27.79 14.84 0.30
N LEU A 177 26.63 14.21 0.18
CA LEU A 177 26.52 12.77 -0.07
C LEU A 177 27.20 12.36 -1.38
N ILE A 178 27.04 13.16 -2.44
CA ILE A 178 27.61 12.90 -3.76
C ILE A 178 29.13 13.16 -3.85
N THR A 179 29.73 13.84 -2.88
CA THR A 179 31.19 14.09 -2.84
C THR A 179 31.96 13.01 -2.10
N ARG A 180 31.28 12.13 -1.36
CA ARG A 180 31.92 11.07 -0.57
C ARG A 180 32.67 10.08 -1.47
N SER A 181 33.92 9.81 -1.11
CA SER A 181 34.74 8.80 -1.79
C SER A 181 34.15 7.40 -1.61
N ARG A 182 34.01 6.65 -2.72
CA ARG A 182 33.49 5.29 -2.73
C ARG A 182 34.36 4.38 -3.58
N ARG A 183 34.57 3.15 -3.10
CA ARG A 183 35.22 2.07 -3.86
C ARG A 183 34.16 1.15 -4.45
N PHE A 184 34.22 0.92 -5.75
CA PHE A 184 33.31 0.01 -6.46
C PHE A 184 34.07 -1.21 -6.92
N ARG A 185 33.56 -2.41 -6.62
CA ARG A 185 34.12 -3.67 -7.13
C ARG A 185 33.72 -3.95 -8.58
N LYS A 186 32.52 -3.51 -8.99
CA LYS A 186 31.96 -3.75 -10.34
C LYS A 186 31.89 -2.45 -11.15
N PRO A 187 32.30 -2.43 -12.44
CA PRO A 187 32.21 -1.24 -13.30
C PRO A 187 30.80 -0.66 -13.43
N GLU A 188 29.78 -1.52 -13.53
CA GLU A 188 28.37 -1.13 -13.63
C GLU A 188 27.92 -0.28 -12.43
N ARG A 189 28.29 -0.68 -11.21
CA ARG A 189 27.97 0.08 -9.98
C ARG A 189 28.66 1.44 -9.97
N MET A 190 29.87 1.54 -10.53
CA MET A 190 30.56 2.82 -10.70
C MET A 190 29.84 3.72 -11.71
N ALA A 191 29.38 3.17 -12.84
CA ALA A 191 28.61 3.90 -13.84
C ALA A 191 27.28 4.40 -13.26
N GLN A 192 26.54 3.52 -12.58
CA GLN A 192 25.29 3.86 -11.88
C GLN A 192 25.51 4.99 -10.86
N TRP A 193 26.57 4.92 -10.05
CA TRP A 193 26.92 5.98 -9.11
C TRP A 193 27.24 7.33 -9.77
N LYS A 194 27.97 7.32 -10.89
CA LYS A 194 28.28 8.54 -11.66
C LYS A 194 26.99 9.16 -12.22
N THR A 195 26.09 8.35 -12.78
CA THR A 195 24.78 8.80 -13.27
C THR A 195 23.94 9.38 -12.13
N TRP A 196 23.81 8.67 -11.03
CA TRP A 196 23.08 9.13 -9.85
C TRP A 196 23.65 10.45 -9.30
N THR A 197 24.97 10.57 -9.20
CA THR A 197 25.64 11.82 -8.76
C THR A 197 25.32 12.99 -9.70
N LYS A 198 25.30 12.77 -11.01
CA LYS A 198 24.93 13.80 -12.00
C LYS A 198 23.47 14.24 -11.82
N ASN A 199 22.58 13.28 -11.63
CA ASN A 199 21.15 13.49 -11.42
C ASN A 199 20.88 14.30 -10.14
N VAL A 200 21.43 13.87 -9.00
CA VAL A 200 21.32 14.59 -7.72
C VAL A 200 21.91 16.01 -7.82
N ARG A 201 23.05 16.19 -8.51
CA ARG A 201 23.62 17.53 -8.73
C ARG A 201 22.67 18.43 -9.52
N ARG A 202 22.06 17.91 -10.61
CA ARG A 202 21.07 18.63 -11.42
C ARG A 202 19.82 18.95 -10.61
N PHE A 203 19.35 18.03 -9.77
CA PHE A 203 18.19 18.24 -8.91
C PHE A 203 18.45 19.34 -7.88
N CYS A 204 19.60 19.28 -7.19
CA CYS A 204 19.98 20.26 -6.18
C CYS A 204 20.29 21.66 -6.76
N SER A 205 20.66 21.77 -8.04
CA SER A 205 20.91 23.07 -8.67
C SER A 205 19.64 23.86 -8.98
N GLN A 206 18.45 23.25 -8.88
CA GLN A 206 17.18 23.91 -9.22
C GLN A 206 16.69 24.86 -8.12
N SER A 207 17.08 24.67 -6.85
CA SER A 207 16.73 25.60 -5.77
C SER A 207 17.65 25.47 -4.55
N GLU A 208 17.77 26.54 -3.76
CA GLU A 208 18.55 26.52 -2.52
C GLU A 208 17.94 25.59 -1.46
N ALA A 209 16.61 25.46 -1.43
CA ALA A 209 15.92 24.53 -0.54
C ALA A 209 16.35 23.08 -0.79
N ARG A 210 16.52 22.68 -2.06
CA ARG A 210 16.93 21.31 -2.42
C ARG A 210 18.34 20.96 -1.98
N LYS A 211 19.24 21.94 -1.87
CA LYS A 211 20.60 21.71 -1.35
C LYS A 211 20.60 21.32 0.13
N ARG A 212 19.58 21.74 0.88
CA ARG A 212 19.42 21.44 2.32
C ARG A 212 18.77 20.09 2.57
N LEU A 213 18.19 19.46 1.54
CA LEU A 213 17.59 18.14 1.65
C LEU A 213 18.65 17.13 2.04
N LYS A 214 18.32 16.31 3.03
CA LYS A 214 19.20 15.28 3.54
C LYS A 214 18.86 13.94 2.89
N GLY A 215 19.88 13.18 2.54
CA GLY A 215 19.75 11.84 2.00
C GLY A 215 20.69 10.86 2.68
N PHE A 216 20.64 9.62 2.20
CA PHE A 216 21.38 8.50 2.77
C PHE A 216 22.03 7.66 1.66
N LEU A 217 22.96 6.79 2.04
CA LEU A 217 23.45 5.75 1.13
C LEU A 217 22.43 4.61 1.02
N GLU A 218 22.45 3.88 -0.09
CA GLU A 218 21.59 2.71 -0.38
C GLU A 218 21.59 1.66 0.75
N THR A 219 22.69 1.55 1.52
CA THR A 219 22.83 0.57 2.60
C THR A 219 22.23 1.03 3.94
N ALA A 220 21.86 2.30 4.06
CA ALA A 220 21.39 2.86 5.32
C ALA A 220 20.05 2.24 5.75
N LYS A 221 19.90 2.01 7.06
CA LYS A 221 18.67 1.52 7.68
C LYS A 221 17.95 2.69 8.31
N VAL A 222 17.02 3.27 7.56
CA VAL A 222 16.25 4.47 7.92
C VAL A 222 14.77 4.31 7.54
N PRO A 223 13.87 5.10 8.14
CA PRO A 223 12.48 5.13 7.73
C PRO A 223 12.38 5.59 6.27
N THR A 224 11.53 4.92 5.50
CA THR A 224 11.29 5.22 4.09
C THR A 224 9.81 5.19 3.77
N VAL A 225 9.32 6.21 3.07
CA VAL A 225 8.03 6.15 2.39
C VAL A 225 8.20 5.29 1.15
N ILE A 226 7.48 4.17 1.11
CA ILE A 226 7.57 3.17 0.03
C ILE A 226 6.47 3.42 -0.98
N ILE A 227 6.80 3.37 -2.26
CA ILE A 227 5.82 3.41 -3.36
C ILE A 227 6.16 2.28 -4.33
N LYS A 228 5.16 1.52 -4.78
CA LYS A 228 5.35 0.44 -5.75
C LYS A 228 5.26 0.97 -7.17
N GLN A 229 6.12 0.47 -8.06
CA GLN A 229 6.16 0.91 -9.46
C GLN A 229 4.82 0.65 -10.16
N GLU A 230 4.15 -0.45 -9.85
CA GLU A 230 2.83 -0.78 -10.41
C GLU A 230 1.74 0.23 -10.04
N ASP A 231 1.90 0.95 -8.93
CA ASP A 231 0.90 1.87 -8.39
C ASP A 231 1.04 3.29 -8.98
N LEU A 232 2.24 3.69 -9.42
CA LEU A 232 2.53 5.06 -9.86
C LEU A 232 1.65 5.52 -11.02
N GLY A 233 1.53 4.72 -12.08
CA GLY A 233 0.73 5.05 -13.26
C GLY A 233 -0.75 5.18 -12.91
N PRO A 234 -1.38 4.13 -12.37
CA PRO A 234 -2.80 4.16 -12.01
C PRO A 234 -3.15 5.29 -11.01
N LEU A 235 -2.30 5.57 -10.01
CA LEU A 235 -2.54 6.68 -9.09
C LEU A 235 -2.39 8.05 -9.77
N THR A 236 -1.44 8.20 -10.70
CA THR A 236 -1.29 9.44 -11.47
C THR A 236 -2.51 9.69 -12.36
N ASP A 237 -3.01 8.64 -13.01
CA ASP A 237 -4.22 8.74 -13.83
C ASP A 237 -5.42 9.13 -12.96
N TRP A 238 -5.56 8.53 -11.77
CA TRP A 238 -6.61 8.90 -10.81
C TRP A 238 -6.49 10.36 -10.37
N GLU A 239 -5.31 10.81 -9.93
CA GLU A 239 -5.04 12.19 -9.51
C GLU A 239 -5.42 13.20 -10.62
N THR A 240 -5.07 12.88 -11.87
CA THR A 240 -5.36 13.71 -13.03
C THR A 240 -6.86 13.75 -13.35
N ASN A 241 -7.54 12.60 -13.29
CA ASN A 241 -8.95 12.48 -13.66
C ASN A 241 -9.87 13.20 -12.68
N TYR A 242 -9.58 13.14 -11.38
CA TYR A 242 -10.42 13.78 -10.35
C TYR A 242 -9.90 15.13 -9.90
N ASN A 243 -8.68 15.50 -10.29
CA ASN A 243 -8.02 16.73 -9.87
C ASN A 243 -7.99 16.87 -8.33
N ILE A 244 -7.75 15.74 -7.66
CA ILE A 244 -7.59 15.65 -6.20
C ILE A 244 -6.17 15.18 -5.95
N PRO A 245 -5.34 15.96 -5.23
CA PRO A 245 -3.95 15.60 -5.00
C PRO A 245 -3.85 14.36 -4.10
N ILE A 246 -2.96 13.44 -4.47
CA ILE A 246 -2.71 12.21 -3.72
C ILE A 246 -1.51 12.41 -2.80
N PHE A 247 -1.65 11.96 -1.56
CA PHE A 247 -0.60 11.92 -0.57
C PHE A 247 -0.33 10.47 -0.18
N ILE A 248 0.95 10.10 -0.07
CA ILE A 248 1.34 8.78 0.44
C ILE A 248 1.63 8.97 1.92
N PHE A 249 0.82 8.35 2.78
CA PHE A 249 1.01 8.34 4.22
C PHE A 249 1.66 7.02 4.61
N HIS A 250 2.82 7.08 5.27
CA HIS A 250 3.53 5.89 5.70
C HIS A 250 3.63 5.84 7.21
N VAL A 251 2.96 4.86 7.81
CA VAL A 251 2.86 4.68 9.26
C VAL A 251 3.91 3.68 9.75
N PHE A 252 4.77 4.12 10.65
CA PHE A 252 5.70 3.29 11.42
C PHE A 252 5.11 3.04 12.82
N TYR A 253 5.80 2.25 13.65
CA TYR A 253 5.30 1.90 14.97
C TYR A 253 5.22 3.09 15.94
N ASP A 254 6.10 4.09 15.78
CA ASP A 254 6.25 5.26 16.66
C ASP A 254 6.09 6.61 15.92
N GLU A 255 6.23 6.62 14.60
CA GLU A 255 6.21 7.83 13.76
C GLU A 255 5.41 7.61 12.49
N ALA A 256 4.99 8.69 11.85
CA ALA A 256 4.45 8.63 10.51
C ALA A 256 5.00 9.77 9.64
N TYR A 257 5.13 9.51 8.33
CA TYR A 257 5.63 10.47 7.36
C TYR A 257 4.71 10.54 6.15
N TYR A 258 4.70 11.70 5.47
CA TYR A 258 3.95 11.88 4.24
C TYR A 258 4.75 12.57 3.14
N ILE A 259 4.37 12.28 1.90
CA ILE A 259 4.84 12.98 0.70
C ILE A 259 3.71 13.05 -0.32
N SER A 260 3.61 14.15 -1.07
CA SER A 260 2.66 14.20 -2.20
C SER A 260 3.12 13.26 -3.33
N LEU A 261 2.17 12.71 -4.09
CA LEU A 261 2.50 11.86 -5.24
C LEU A 261 3.34 12.65 -6.26
N GLN A 262 3.04 13.93 -6.45
CA GLN A 262 3.81 14.83 -7.31
C GLN A 262 5.27 14.96 -6.87
N ASP A 263 5.54 15.26 -5.59
CA ASP A 263 6.91 15.38 -5.07
C ASP A 263 7.64 14.03 -5.13
N ALA A 264 6.95 12.93 -4.82
CA ALA A 264 7.50 11.59 -4.92
C ALA A 264 7.93 11.26 -6.36
N ARG A 265 7.06 11.57 -7.34
CA ARG A 265 7.37 11.40 -8.76
C ARG A 265 8.54 12.26 -9.19
N GLU A 266 8.63 13.51 -8.74
CA GLU A 266 9.78 14.35 -9.07
C GLU A 266 11.10 13.73 -8.56
N LEU A 267 11.13 13.20 -7.34
CA LEU A 267 12.32 12.52 -6.79
C LEU A 267 12.71 11.27 -7.60
N ILE A 268 11.73 10.54 -8.12
CA ILE A 268 11.91 9.35 -8.93
C ILE A 268 12.39 9.71 -10.35
N GLU A 269 11.66 10.59 -11.04
CA GLU A 269 11.92 11.00 -12.42
C GLU A 269 13.25 11.79 -12.55
N SER A 270 13.60 12.58 -11.53
CA SER A 270 14.90 13.25 -11.46
C SER A 270 16.06 12.28 -11.19
N GLY A 271 15.78 11.03 -10.82
CA GLY A 271 16.76 9.99 -10.52
C GLY A 271 17.49 10.19 -9.20
N VAL A 272 16.90 10.95 -8.26
CA VAL A 272 17.39 11.07 -6.88
C VAL A 272 17.09 9.78 -6.11
N ILE A 273 15.87 9.26 -6.28
CA ILE A 273 15.46 7.95 -5.75
C ILE A 273 15.43 6.95 -6.90
N LEU A 274 16.16 5.85 -6.72
CA LEU A 274 16.30 4.80 -7.73
C LEU A 274 15.36 3.63 -7.42
N PRO A 275 14.89 2.90 -8.45
CA PRO A 275 14.08 1.71 -8.25
C PRO A 275 14.90 0.59 -7.60
N ILE A 276 14.26 -0.17 -6.71
CA ILE A 276 14.81 -1.36 -6.06
C ILE A 276 13.95 -2.54 -6.49
N GLU A 277 14.58 -3.57 -7.05
CA GLU A 277 13.92 -4.84 -7.33
C GLU A 277 13.78 -5.63 -6.01
N GLN A 278 12.55 -5.98 -5.64
CA GLN A 278 12.25 -6.83 -4.50
C GLN A 278 11.58 -8.12 -4.98
N THR A 279 12.16 -9.24 -4.59
CA THR A 279 11.64 -10.58 -4.89
C THR A 279 10.70 -11.01 -3.77
N PHE A 280 9.48 -11.41 -4.13
CA PHE A 280 8.50 -11.97 -3.24
C PHE A 280 8.39 -13.46 -3.48
N TYR A 281 8.64 -14.23 -2.43
CA TYR A 281 8.54 -15.68 -2.44
C TYR A 281 7.19 -16.08 -1.87
N ALA A 282 6.33 -16.67 -2.69
CA ALA A 282 5.14 -17.36 -2.22
C ALA A 282 5.50 -18.84 -1.96
N PRO A 283 5.32 -19.37 -0.75
CA PRO A 283 5.51 -20.80 -0.50
C PRO A 283 4.60 -21.62 -1.42
N GLY A 284 5.19 -22.42 -2.32
CA GLY A 284 4.44 -23.20 -3.32
C GLY A 284 3.80 -22.40 -4.47
N GLY A 285 4.08 -21.09 -4.57
CA GLY A 285 3.53 -20.19 -5.60
C GLY A 285 4.61 -19.55 -6.48
N PRO A 286 4.19 -18.74 -7.49
CA PRO A 286 5.13 -18.07 -8.37
C PRO A 286 5.98 -17.05 -7.60
N THR A 287 7.29 -17.06 -7.87
CA THR A 287 8.17 -15.98 -7.42
C THR A 287 7.86 -14.74 -8.24
N THR A 288 7.41 -13.67 -7.58
CA THR A 288 7.13 -12.40 -8.24
C THR A 288 8.23 -11.40 -7.95
N ARG A 289 8.54 -10.55 -8.94
CA ARG A 289 9.49 -9.45 -8.79
C ARG A 289 8.72 -8.16 -8.93
N LYS A 290 8.88 -7.27 -7.95
CA LYS A 290 8.26 -5.95 -7.99
C LYS A 290 9.34 -4.89 -7.83
N TYR A 291 9.17 -3.78 -8.53
CA TYR A 291 10.02 -2.62 -8.36
C TYR A 291 9.37 -1.69 -7.35
N ILE A 292 10.14 -1.26 -6.36
CA ILE A 292 9.69 -0.32 -5.34
C ILE A 292 10.67 0.86 -5.26
N TYR A 293 10.14 2.00 -4.83
CA TYR A 293 10.91 3.19 -4.49
C TYR A 293 10.88 3.37 -2.99
N LYS A 294 12.04 3.60 -2.39
CA LYS A 294 12.20 3.86 -0.96
C LYS A 294 12.66 5.30 -0.77
N ILE A 295 11.69 6.20 -0.60
CA ILE A 295 11.95 7.63 -0.39
C ILE A 295 12.34 7.82 1.07
N TRP A 296 13.54 8.36 1.35
CA TRP A 296 13.97 8.59 2.73
C TRP A 296 13.04 9.56 3.44
N TYR A 297 12.75 9.31 4.71
CA TYR A 297 11.87 10.16 5.52
C TYR A 297 12.31 11.64 5.58
N THR A 298 13.61 11.91 5.40
CA THR A 298 14.18 13.27 5.34
C THR A 298 13.85 14.03 4.05
N LEU A 299 13.35 13.34 3.03
CA LEU A 299 12.79 13.93 1.80
C LEU A 299 11.26 14.00 1.84
N ALA A 300 10.66 13.40 2.87
CA ALA A 300 9.24 13.49 3.18
C ALA A 300 9.02 14.54 4.29
N ARG A 301 7.78 14.68 4.75
CA ARG A 301 7.39 15.55 5.86
C ARG A 301 6.84 14.71 7.02
N PRO A 302 6.97 15.18 8.28
CA PRO A 302 6.38 14.49 9.43
C PRO A 302 4.85 14.50 9.29
N LEU A 303 4.20 13.36 9.44
CA LEU A 303 2.73 13.24 9.45
C LEU A 303 2.19 13.28 10.88
N GLY A 304 2.84 12.59 11.80
CA GLY A 304 2.42 12.49 13.18
C GLY A 304 3.33 11.56 13.98
N THR A 305 3.12 11.54 15.29
CA THR A 305 3.89 10.70 16.23
C THR A 305 2.90 9.90 17.07
N MET A 306 3.22 8.62 17.31
CA MET A 306 2.41 7.77 18.17
C MET A 306 2.57 8.19 19.64
N THR A 307 1.46 8.51 20.29
CA THR A 307 1.37 8.85 21.71
C THR A 307 1.03 7.64 22.57
N CYS A 308 0.39 6.62 21.97
CA CYS A 308 0.15 5.32 22.57
C CYS A 308 0.46 4.23 21.55
N GLU A 309 1.25 3.24 21.96
CA GLU A 309 1.62 2.12 21.10
C GLU A 309 0.41 1.24 20.75
N PRO A 310 0.41 0.61 19.56
CA PRO A 310 -0.61 -0.36 19.22
C PRO A 310 -0.44 -1.67 20.00
N GLU A 311 -1.54 -2.37 20.23
CA GLU A 311 -1.52 -3.72 20.79
C GLU A 311 -1.32 -4.75 19.68
N MET A 312 -0.45 -5.72 19.94
CA MET A 312 -0.23 -6.90 19.09
C MET A 312 -0.72 -8.15 19.82
N GLN A 313 -1.74 -8.81 19.27
CA GLN A 313 -2.35 -10.00 19.86
C GLN A 313 -2.26 -11.17 18.89
N ALA A 314 -1.94 -12.37 19.40
CA ALA A 314 -2.03 -13.58 18.59
C ALA A 314 -3.50 -13.98 18.39
N LYS A 315 -3.94 -14.07 17.15
CA LYS A 315 -5.24 -14.61 16.73
C LYS A 315 -5.03 -15.83 15.84
N PHE A 316 -6.09 -16.58 15.58
CA PHE A 316 -6.04 -17.71 14.65
C PHE A 316 -7.36 -17.89 13.92
N VAL A 317 -7.29 -18.50 12.74
CA VAL A 317 -8.43 -19.04 12.02
C VAL A 317 -8.41 -20.55 12.16
N LYS A 318 -9.54 -21.16 12.45
CA LYS A 318 -9.68 -22.61 12.41
C LYS A 318 -10.50 -22.97 11.17
N ASP A 319 -9.93 -23.77 10.28
CA ASP A 319 -10.65 -24.28 9.13
C ASP A 319 -11.59 -25.45 9.51
N LYS A 320 -12.46 -25.85 8.58
CA LYS A 320 -13.41 -26.95 8.80
C LYS A 320 -12.76 -28.32 9.00
N ASN A 321 -11.51 -28.50 8.58
CA ASN A 321 -10.71 -29.72 8.79
C ASN A 321 -10.00 -29.71 10.15
N GLY A 322 -10.14 -28.63 10.92
CA GLY A 322 -9.50 -28.43 12.21
C GLY A 322 -8.08 -27.88 12.14
N HIS A 323 -7.59 -27.50 10.96
CA HIS A 323 -6.30 -26.85 10.80
C HIS A 323 -6.36 -25.42 11.35
N ILE A 324 -5.32 -25.03 12.10
CA ILE A 324 -5.23 -23.72 12.74
C ILE A 324 -4.21 -22.88 11.98
N LEU A 325 -4.63 -21.69 11.54
CA LEU A 325 -3.77 -20.68 10.95
C LEU A 325 -3.59 -19.51 11.92
N PRO A 326 -2.49 -19.46 12.70
CA PRO A 326 -2.22 -18.36 13.61
C PRO A 326 -1.68 -17.13 12.85
N TYR A 327 -2.00 -15.93 13.35
CA TYR A 327 -1.47 -14.66 12.83
C TYR A 327 -1.44 -13.60 13.95
N VAL A 328 -0.62 -12.56 13.77
CA VAL A 328 -0.58 -11.41 14.68
C VAL A 328 -1.60 -10.36 14.22
N HIS A 329 -2.44 -9.91 15.14
CA HIS A 329 -3.44 -8.89 14.92
C HIS A 329 -3.05 -7.59 15.62
N PHE A 330 -3.14 -6.48 14.90
CA PHE A 330 -2.84 -5.13 15.36
C PHE A 330 -4.14 -4.38 15.68
N SER A 331 -4.17 -3.68 16.82
CA SER A 331 -5.33 -2.87 17.22
C SER A 331 -4.94 -1.75 18.18
N GLY A 332 -5.82 -0.77 18.39
CA GLY A 332 -5.57 0.31 19.34
C GLY A 332 -4.48 1.28 18.88
N GLY A 333 -3.75 1.85 19.85
CA GLY A 333 -2.82 2.95 19.63
C GLY A 333 -3.50 4.31 19.45
N GLN A 334 -2.70 5.37 19.60
CA GLN A 334 -3.09 6.77 19.42
C GLN A 334 -1.95 7.53 18.76
N MET A 335 -2.29 8.46 17.86
CA MET A 335 -1.34 9.30 17.14
C MET A 335 -1.77 10.76 17.26
N ASP A 336 -0.80 11.65 17.37
CA ASP A 336 -1.00 13.09 17.19
C ASP A 336 -0.47 13.52 15.82
N LEU A 337 -1.26 14.30 15.07
CA LEU A 337 -0.83 14.86 13.79
C LEU A 337 0.21 15.97 14.02
N SER A 338 1.16 16.04 13.08
CA SER A 338 2.14 17.12 13.05
C SER A 338 1.49 18.46 12.70
N ALA A 339 2.13 19.56 13.11
CA ALA A 339 1.69 20.90 12.71
C ALA A 339 1.80 21.09 11.18
N GLU A 340 2.76 20.42 10.55
CA GLU A 340 3.03 20.48 9.11
C GLU A 340 1.86 19.94 8.29
N ILE A 341 1.32 18.75 8.62
CA ILE A 341 0.18 18.20 7.87
C ILE A 341 -1.09 19.00 8.15
N LEU A 342 -1.30 19.46 9.38
CA LEU A 342 -2.47 20.28 9.71
C LEU A 342 -2.45 21.60 8.94
N ALA A 343 -1.29 22.26 8.85
CA ALA A 343 -1.13 23.47 8.05
C ALA A 343 -1.34 23.19 6.55
N GLU A 344 -0.79 22.08 6.03
CA GLU A 344 -0.98 21.65 4.64
C GLU A 344 -2.46 21.43 4.31
N LEU A 345 -3.19 20.67 5.13
CA LEU A 345 -4.61 20.41 4.93
C LEU A 345 -5.45 21.69 5.06
N ARG A 346 -5.18 22.53 6.07
CA ARG A 346 -5.90 23.80 6.27
C ARG A 346 -5.67 24.78 5.12
N SER A 347 -4.47 24.79 4.53
CA SER A 347 -4.17 25.63 3.37
C SER A 347 -4.99 25.28 2.11
N ARG A 348 -5.65 24.12 2.13
CA ARG A 348 -6.46 23.59 1.03
C ARG A 348 -7.96 23.64 1.31
N LEU A 349 -8.37 24.13 2.48
CA LEU A 349 -9.77 24.47 2.73
C LEU A 349 -10.20 25.60 1.77
N ARG A 350 -11.40 25.47 1.21
CA ARG A 350 -11.94 26.40 0.21
C ARG A 350 -12.63 27.60 0.85
#